data_AF-A0A399U2Q0-F1
#
_entry.id   AF-A0A399U2Q0-F1
#
_cell.length_a   1.000
_cell.length_b   1.000
_cell.length_c   1.000
_cell.angle_alpha   90.00
_cell.angle_beta   90.00
_cell.angle_gamma   90.00
#
_symmetry.space_group_name_H-M   'P 1'
#
loop_
_entity.id
_entity.type
_entity.pdbx_description
1 polymer ?
#
loop_
_entity_poly.entity_id
_entity_poly.type
_entity_poly.pdbx_seq_one_letter_code
_entity_poly.pdbx_strand_id
1 'polypeptide(L)'
;AAFVPETAALKAPGSTVAGQANVFIFPGIEAGNIGYKMAERLGGFAAVGPVLQGLNKPVNDLSRGCNADDVYKLTLITAAQAVHQ
;
A
#
# COMPACT_ATOMS: atom_id res chain seq x y z
N ALA A 1 18.10 0.53 -0.28
CA ALA A 1 18.14 0.18 -1.72
C ALA A 1 16.86 0.63 -2.40
N ALA A 2 15.66 0.21 -1.96
CA ALA A 2 14.42 0.61 -2.64
C ALA A 2 14.06 2.11 -2.51
N PHE A 3 14.22 2.72 -1.33
CA PHE A 3 13.66 4.06 -1.04
C PHE A 3 14.68 5.22 -1.05
N VAL A 4 15.96 4.95 -0.77
CA VAL A 4 17.01 5.99 -0.60
C VAL A 4 17.98 5.93 -1.80
N PRO A 5 18.09 6.97 -2.64
CA PRO A 5 18.92 6.98 -3.86
C PRO A 5 20.40 6.67 -3.62
N GLU A 6 21.00 7.23 -2.58
CA GLU A 6 22.43 7.07 -2.27
C GLU A 6 22.74 5.61 -1.92
N THR A 7 21.85 4.97 -1.15
CA THR A 7 21.96 3.53 -0.85
C THR A 7 21.68 2.68 -2.08
N ALA A 8 20.81 3.13 -2.98
CA ALA A 8 20.47 2.41 -4.21
C ALA A 8 21.67 2.34 -5.17
N ALA A 9 22.35 3.46 -5.39
CA ALA A 9 23.55 3.55 -6.22
C ALA A 9 24.64 2.55 -5.78
N LEU A 10 24.75 2.31 -4.47
CA LEU A 10 25.71 1.36 -3.91
C LEU A 10 25.25 -0.11 -3.99
N LYS A 11 23.98 -0.39 -3.66
CA LYS A 11 23.50 -1.77 -3.47
C LYS A 11 22.83 -2.40 -4.70
N ALA A 12 22.35 -1.60 -5.64
CA ALA A 12 21.65 -2.05 -6.84
C ALA A 12 21.89 -1.10 -8.03
N PRO A 13 23.15 -0.89 -8.44
CA PRO A 13 23.48 0.01 -9.56
C PRO A 13 22.82 -0.45 -10.86
N GLY A 14 22.33 0.50 -11.66
CA GLY A 14 21.66 0.23 -12.95
C GLY A 14 20.23 -0.31 -12.82
N SER A 15 19.71 -0.49 -11.61
CA SER A 15 18.30 -0.85 -11.41
C SER A 15 17.37 0.28 -11.86
N THR A 16 16.33 -0.07 -12.62
CA THR A 16 15.29 0.87 -13.06
C THR A 16 14.31 1.27 -11.94
N VAL A 17 14.40 0.65 -10.75
CA VAL A 17 13.45 0.86 -9.64
C VAL A 17 14.13 1.31 -8.35
N ALA A 18 15.38 0.88 -8.09
CA ALA A 18 16.06 1.17 -6.83
C ALA A 18 16.24 2.69 -6.61
N GLY A 19 16.02 3.15 -5.37
CA GLY A 19 16.10 4.56 -4.98
C GLY A 19 14.85 5.38 -5.29
N GLN A 20 13.91 4.82 -6.05
CA GLN A 20 12.70 5.49 -6.51
C GLN A 20 11.46 4.59 -6.46
N ALA A 21 11.51 3.52 -5.68
CA ALA A 21 10.38 2.60 -5.55
C ALA A 21 9.17 3.30 -4.91
N ASN A 22 8.01 3.19 -5.55
CA ASN A 22 6.72 3.67 -5.05
C ASN A 22 5.72 2.55 -4.75
N VAL A 23 6.04 1.30 -5.12
CA VAL A 23 5.27 0.10 -4.81
C VAL A 23 6.18 -0.90 -4.10
N PHE A 24 5.74 -1.36 -2.92
CA PHE A 24 6.51 -2.26 -2.07
C PHE A 24 5.78 -3.60 -1.97
N ILE A 25 6.31 -4.63 -2.63
CA ILE A 25 5.80 -5.99 -2.55
C ILE A 25 6.49 -6.72 -1.40
N PHE A 26 5.73 -7.15 -0.41
CA PHE A 26 6.25 -7.80 0.80
C PHE A 26 6.39 -9.32 0.60
N PRO A 27 7.40 -9.95 1.20
CA PRO A 27 7.64 -11.40 1.05
C PRO A 27 6.64 -12.28 1.82
N GLY A 28 5.81 -11.69 2.68
CA GLY A 28 4.83 -12.39 3.51
C GLY A 28 3.87 -11.44 4.21
N ILE A 29 2.77 -11.98 4.75
CA ILE A 29 1.68 -11.22 5.36
C ILE A 29 2.10 -10.55 6.67
N GLU A 30 3.04 -11.15 7.39
CA GLU A 30 3.65 -10.61 8.61
C GLU A 30 4.44 -9.36 8.28
N ALA A 31 5.32 -9.44 7.27
CA ALA A 31 6.13 -8.30 6.83
C ALA A 31 5.26 -7.16 6.31
N GLY A 32 4.22 -7.48 5.53
CA GLY A 32 3.26 -6.48 5.04
C GLY A 32 2.49 -5.80 6.17
N ASN A 33 1.90 -6.56 7.09
CA ASN A 33 1.13 -6.01 8.21
C ASN A 33 1.97 -5.19 9.18
N ILE A 34 3.17 -5.66 9.52
CA ILE A 34 4.09 -4.91 10.38
C ILE A 34 4.56 -3.66 9.65
N GLY A 35 4.96 -3.79 8.39
CA GLY A 35 5.51 -2.69 7.58
C GLY A 35 4.54 -1.52 7.43
N TYR A 36 3.30 -1.75 6.99
CA TYR A 36 2.36 -0.64 6.79
C TYR A 36 1.95 0.00 8.11
N LYS A 37 1.77 -0.78 9.20
CA LYS A 37 1.43 -0.23 10.52
C LYS A 37 2.58 0.59 11.11
N MET A 38 3.84 0.18 10.89
CA MET A 38 4.98 1.01 11.27
C MET A 38 5.00 2.33 10.50
N ALA A 39 4.76 2.30 9.19
CA ALA A 39 4.70 3.51 8.36
C ALA A 39 3.56 4.45 8.82
N GLU A 40 2.39 3.90 9.14
CA GLU A 40 1.24 4.64 9.68
C GLU A 40 1.57 5.26 11.05
N ARG A 41 1.95 4.41 12.01
CA ARG A 41 2.01 4.78 13.44
C ARG A 41 3.28 5.54 13.81
N LEU A 42 4.42 5.18 13.21
CA LEU A 42 5.71 5.79 13.51
C LEU A 42 6.11 6.82 12.45
N GLY A 43 5.72 6.59 11.19
CA GLY A 43 6.02 7.50 10.09
C GLY A 43 4.99 8.62 9.91
N GLY A 44 3.84 8.57 10.59
CA GLY A 44 2.77 9.57 10.46
C GLY A 44 2.08 9.58 9.10
N PHE A 45 2.22 8.49 8.32
CA PHE A 45 1.56 8.36 7.02
C PHE A 45 0.09 7.96 7.19
N ALA A 46 -0.76 8.40 6.27
CA ALA A 46 -2.12 7.87 6.16
C ALA A 46 -2.10 6.46 5.55
N ALA A 47 -2.81 5.52 6.17
CA ALA A 47 -3.03 4.18 5.63
C ALA A 47 -4.50 4.02 5.20
N VAL A 48 -4.74 3.60 3.95
CA VAL A 48 -6.08 3.35 3.41
C VAL A 48 -6.17 1.90 2.95
N GLY A 49 -7.15 1.15 3.46
CA GLY A 49 -7.38 -0.24 3.09
C GLY A 49 -7.88 -1.12 4.25
N PRO A 50 -7.90 -2.46 4.05
CA PRO A 50 -7.36 -3.18 2.89
C PRO A 50 -8.15 -2.96 1.60
N VAL A 51 -7.46 -2.81 0.46
CA VAL A 51 -8.06 -2.74 -0.88
C VAL A 51 -7.80 -4.06 -1.60
N LEU A 52 -8.85 -4.78 -1.95
CA LEU A 52 -8.76 -6.04 -2.69
C LEU A 52 -8.58 -5.76 -4.19
N GLN A 53 -7.85 -6.64 -4.87
CA GLN A 53 -7.57 -6.56 -6.31
C GLN A 53 -7.73 -7.94 -6.95
N GLY A 54 -8.01 -7.97 -8.27
CA GLY A 54 -8.10 -9.20 -9.06
C GLY A 54 -9.46 -9.91 -9.07
N LEU A 55 -10.49 -9.33 -8.45
CA LEU A 55 -11.87 -9.84 -8.50
C LEU A 55 -12.61 -9.37 -9.78
N ASN A 56 -13.58 -10.17 -10.25
CA ASN A 56 -14.45 -9.81 -11.40
C ASN A 56 -15.37 -8.61 -11.13
N LYS A 57 -15.67 -8.36 -9.85
CA LYS A 57 -16.38 -7.16 -9.40
C LYS A 57 -15.72 -6.66 -8.12
N PRO A 58 -15.63 -5.34 -7.91
CA PRO A 58 -15.01 -4.80 -6.71
C PRO A 58 -15.80 -5.17 -5.47
N VAL A 59 -15.08 -5.74 -4.51
CA VAL A 59 -15.53 -5.98 -3.14
C VAL A 59 -14.35 -5.60 -2.27
N ASN A 60 -14.57 -4.84 -1.21
CA ASN A 60 -13.53 -4.48 -0.26
C ASN A 60 -14.00 -4.78 1.16
N ASP A 61 -13.05 -5.15 2.01
CA ASP A 61 -13.27 -5.43 3.43
C ASP A 61 -12.89 -4.21 4.28
N LEU A 62 -13.62 -4.00 5.36
CA LEU A 62 -13.34 -2.94 6.32
C LEU A 62 -12.76 -3.55 7.60
N SER A 63 -11.72 -2.91 8.14
CA SER A 63 -11.24 -3.26 9.47
C SER A 63 -12.35 -3.06 10.51
N ARG A 64 -12.47 -3.97 11.47
CA ARG A 64 -13.39 -3.82 12.62
C ARG A 64 -13.17 -2.53 13.42
N GLY A 65 -11.97 -1.96 13.36
CA GLY A 65 -11.62 -0.67 13.99
C GLY A 65 -11.73 0.54 13.07
N CYS A 66 -12.39 0.43 11.93
CA CYS A 66 -12.55 1.55 11.00
C CYS A 66 -13.46 2.65 11.57
N ASN A 67 -13.28 3.86 11.07
CA ASN A 67 -14.16 5.00 11.36
C ASN A 67 -14.96 5.42 10.10
N ALA A 68 -15.85 6.40 10.25
CA ALA A 68 -16.71 6.85 9.15
C ALA A 68 -15.93 7.38 7.92
N ASP A 69 -14.77 8.00 8.14
CA ASP A 69 -13.91 8.50 7.05
C ASP A 69 -13.23 7.35 6.30
N ASP A 70 -12.83 6.28 7.00
CA ASP A 70 -12.31 5.06 6.36
C ASP A 70 -13.37 4.41 5.46
N VAL A 71 -14.61 4.30 5.95
CA VAL A 71 -15.74 3.76 5.18
C VAL A 71 -16.01 4.60 3.94
N TYR A 72 -16.03 5.93 4.09
CA TYR A 72 -16.24 6.85 2.98
C TYR A 72 -15.13 6.71 1.92
N LYS A 73 -13.86 6.75 2.33
CA LYS A 73 -12.71 6.60 1.42
C LYS A 73 -12.70 5.26 0.70
N LEU A 74 -12.95 4.16 1.42
CA LEU A 74 -12.95 2.83 0.80
C LEU A 74 -14.14 2.64 -0.15
N THR A 75 -15.27 3.28 0.12
CA THR A 75 -16.41 3.32 -0.80
C THR A 75 -16.05 4.03 -2.12
N LEU A 76 -15.36 5.17 -2.04
CA LEU A 76 -14.87 5.89 -3.23
C LEU A 76 -13.90 5.02 -4.05
N ILE A 77 -12.99 4.32 -3.38
CA ILE A 77 -12.04 3.41 -4.04
C ILE A 77 -12.80 2.26 -4.71
N THR A 78 -13.75 1.64 -4.02
CA THR A 78 -14.57 0.54 -4.57
C THR A 78 -15.35 1.00 -5.80
N ALA A 79 -15.92 2.20 -5.78
CA ALA A 79 -16.60 2.80 -6.92
C ALA A 79 -15.64 3.05 -8.10
N ALA A 80 -14.44 3.57 -7.83
CA ALA A 80 -13.43 3.77 -8.86
C ALA A 80 -12.96 2.45 -9.50
N GLN A 81 -12.79 1.40 -8.69
CA GLN A 81 -12.47 0.06 -9.19
C GLN A 81 -13.57 -0.46 -10.14
N ALA A 82 -14.84 -0.13 -9.90
CA ALA A 82 -15.94 -0.59 -10.75
C ALA A 82 -15.96 0.06 -12.14
N VAL A 83 -15.32 1.23 -12.29
CA VAL A 83 -15.20 1.94 -13.57
C VAL A 83 -13.98 1.47 -14.36
N HIS A 84 -12.92 1.01 -13.69
CA HIS A 84 -11.61 0.79 -14.28
C HIS A 84 -11.11 -0.67 -14.27
N GLN A 85 -11.81 -1.58 -13.60
CA GLN A 85 -11.56 -3.03 -13.71
C GLN A 85 -12.38 -3.69 -14.81
#